data_AF-D4JRH3-F1
#
_entry.id   AF-D4JRH3-F1
#
_cell.length_a   1.000
_cell.length_b   1.000
_cell.length_c   1.000
_cell.angle_alpha   90.00
_cell.angle_beta   90.00
_cell.angle_gamma   90.00
#
_symmetry.space_group_name_H-M   'P 1'
#
loop_
_entity.id
_entity.type
_entity.pdbx_description
1 polymer ?
#
loop_
_entity_poly.entity_id
_entity_poly.type
_entity_poly.pdbx_seq_one_letter_code
_entity_poly.pdbx_strand_id
1 'polypeptide(L)'
;MKSFVCSLCHNGILGGGLYLDSQSLTYKTNKLTVDKKYRNLVLPMQEIKEISWKWIVFPIATVNMKNGELYKFIIFNKSRFAKWFQEYSR
;
A
#
# COMPACT_ATOMS: atom_id res chain seq x y z
N MET A 1 -9.34 -11.50 1.05
CA MET A 1 -9.19 -10.09 0.59
C MET A 1 -9.78 -9.13 1.62
N LYS A 2 -9.04 -8.08 1.97
CA LYS A 2 -9.45 -6.98 2.85
C LYS A 2 -9.17 -5.66 2.15
N SER A 3 -10.05 -4.68 2.30
CA SER A 3 -9.89 -3.34 1.73
C SER A 3 -9.64 -2.29 2.80
N PHE A 4 -8.85 -1.29 2.43
CA PHE A 4 -8.49 -0.16 3.28
C PHE A 4 -8.59 1.12 2.47
N VAL A 5 -9.06 2.19 3.12
CA VAL A 5 -8.91 3.54 2.58
C VAL A 5 -7.43 3.89 2.64
N CYS A 6 -6.88 4.38 1.54
CA CYS A 6 -5.48 4.74 1.48
C CYS A 6 -5.23 5.93 0.56
N SER A 7 -3.98 6.36 0.52
CA SER A 7 -3.47 7.20 -0.55
C SER A 7 -2.04 6.83 -0.87
N LEU A 8 -1.72 6.65 -2.16
CA LEU A 8 -0.34 6.62 -2.61
C LEU A 8 0.28 8.02 -2.49
N CYS A 9 1.51 8.09 -1.96
CA CYS A 9 2.32 9.29 -1.86
C CYS A 9 3.31 9.32 -3.04
N HIS A 10 2.90 9.94 -4.14
CA HIS A 10 3.71 10.06 -5.35
C HIS A 10 3.39 11.38 -6.05
N ASN A 11 4.33 12.32 -6.04
CA ASN A 11 4.13 13.71 -6.50
C ASN A 11 2.89 14.38 -5.89
N GLY A 12 2.59 14.04 -4.63
CA GLY A 12 1.36 14.44 -3.93
C GLY A 12 0.60 13.25 -3.35
N ILE A 13 -0.65 13.49 -2.96
CA ILE A 13 -1.55 12.52 -2.31
C ILE A 13 -2.63 12.10 -3.31
N LEU A 14 -2.52 10.87 -3.82
CA LEU A 14 -3.34 10.42 -4.93
C LEU A 14 -4.71 9.87 -4.52
N GLY A 15 -4.94 9.56 -3.24
CA GLY A 15 -6.14 8.87 -2.74
C GLY A 15 -6.32 7.48 -3.33
N GLY A 16 -7.29 6.70 -2.87
CA GLY A 16 -7.63 5.40 -3.45
C GLY A 16 -7.91 4.30 -2.42
N GLY A 17 -7.96 3.07 -2.93
CA GLY A 17 -8.18 1.87 -2.14
C GLY A 17 -6.95 0.98 -2.15
N LEU A 18 -6.67 0.37 -0.99
CA LEU A 18 -5.65 -0.66 -0.85
C LEU A 18 -6.34 -1.99 -0.57
N TYR A 19 -6.06 -2.97 -1.41
CA TYR A 19 -6.63 -4.32 -1.36
C TYR A 19 -5.52 -5.27 -0.97
N LEU A 20 -5.74 -6.02 0.09
CA LEU A 20 -4.77 -6.93 0.68
C LEU A 20 -5.34 -8.35 0.68
N ASP A 21 -4.59 -9.27 0.12
CA ASP A 21 -4.83 -10.71 0.18
C ASP A 21 -3.50 -11.47 0.31
N SER A 22 -3.54 -12.80 0.25
CA SER A 22 -2.35 -13.65 0.36
C SER A 22 -1.40 -13.54 -0.83
N GLN A 23 -1.85 -13.03 -1.98
CA GLN A 23 -1.03 -12.93 -3.18
C GLN A 23 -0.39 -11.56 -3.31
N SER A 24 -1.08 -10.49 -2.91
CA SER A 24 -0.63 -9.13 -3.19
C SER A 24 -1.17 -8.07 -2.23
N LEU A 25 -0.47 -6.95 -2.25
CA LEU A 25 -0.94 -5.64 -1.81
C LEU A 25 -1.21 -4.78 -3.04
N THR A 26 -2.48 -4.65 -3.43
CA THR A 26 -2.89 -3.95 -4.65
C THR A 26 -3.47 -2.58 -4.32
N TYR A 27 -2.86 -1.52 -4.83
CA TYR A 27 -3.40 -0.16 -4.80
C TYR A 27 -4.21 0.13 -6.06
N LYS A 28 -5.40 0.72 -5.89
CA LYS A 28 -6.24 1.18 -7.00
C LYS A 28 -6.72 2.61 -6.77
N THR A 29 -6.77 3.39 -7.85
CA THR A 29 -7.39 4.71 -7.86
C THR A 29 -8.15 4.96 -9.16
N ASN A 30 -9.29 5.64 -9.05
CA ASN A 30 -10.12 6.03 -10.19
C ASN A 30 -9.69 7.39 -10.79
N LYS A 31 -8.63 8.01 -10.27
CA LYS A 31 -8.15 9.31 -10.80
C LYS A 31 -7.48 9.11 -12.16
N LEU A 32 -8.10 9.65 -13.20
CA LEU A 32 -7.62 9.57 -14.58
C LEU A 32 -6.35 10.40 -14.85
N THR A 33 -6.02 11.34 -13.97
CA THR A 33 -4.79 12.16 -14.07
C THR A 33 -3.54 11.45 -13.54
N VAL A 34 -3.70 10.31 -12.86
CA VAL A 34 -2.58 9.50 -12.36
C VAL A 34 -2.02 8.64 -13.50
N ASP A 35 -0.71 8.42 -13.54
CA ASP A 35 -0.09 7.53 -14.53
C ASP A 35 -0.68 6.12 -14.50
N LYS A 36 -0.82 5.49 -15.67
CA LYS A 36 -1.42 4.15 -15.81
C LYS A 36 -0.77 3.12 -14.87
N LYS A 37 0.55 3.18 -14.69
CA LYS A 37 1.31 2.28 -13.78
C LYS A 37 0.85 2.36 -12.32
N TYR A 38 0.37 3.52 -11.87
CA TYR A 38 -0.05 3.73 -10.49
C TYR A 38 -1.56 3.58 -10.29
N ARG A 39 -2.38 3.63 -11.35
CA ARG A 39 -3.85 3.45 -11.20
C ARG A 39 -4.24 2.07 -10.68
N ASN A 40 -3.43 1.06 -11.01
CA ASN A 40 -3.57 -0.32 -10.56
C ASN A 40 -2.18 -0.89 -10.26
N LEU A 41 -1.60 -0.45 -9.14
CA LEU A 41 -0.28 -0.88 -8.71
C LEU A 41 -0.41 -2.15 -7.89
N VAL A 42 0.10 -3.27 -8.42
CA VAL A 42 0.12 -4.56 -7.74
C VAL A 42 1.50 -4.78 -7.14
N LEU A 43 1.58 -4.93 -5.82
CA LEU A 43 2.80 -5.28 -5.11
C LEU A 43 2.68 -6.75 -4.65
N PRO A 44 3.33 -7.71 -5.33
CA PRO A 44 3.24 -9.12 -4.96
C PRO A 44 3.77 -9.36 -3.54
N MET A 45 3.05 -10.13 -2.72
CA MET A 45 3.40 -10.37 -1.32
C MET A 45 4.82 -10.92 -1.17
N GLN A 46 5.18 -11.87 -2.03
CA GLN A 46 6.51 -12.48 -2.07
C GLN A 46 7.66 -11.49 -2.39
N GLU A 47 7.36 -10.37 -3.04
CA GLU A 47 8.35 -9.35 -3.42
C GLU A 47 8.45 -8.23 -2.38
N ILE A 48 7.55 -8.19 -1.41
CA ILE A 48 7.62 -7.25 -0.29
C ILE A 48 8.71 -7.75 0.67
N LYS A 49 9.76 -6.96 0.85
CA LYS A 49 10.82 -7.23 1.81
C LYS A 49 10.37 -6.90 3.23
N GLU A 50 9.80 -5.72 3.40
CA GLU A 50 9.33 -5.22 4.69
C GLU A 50 8.35 -4.06 4.52
N ILE A 51 7.58 -3.78 5.58
CA ILE A 51 6.76 -2.56 5.68
C ILE A 51 7.17 -1.82 6.95
N SER A 52 7.66 -0.59 6.80
CA SER A 52 7.97 0.31 7.91
C SER A 52 6.88 1.37 8.07
N TRP A 53 6.71 1.86 9.28
CA TRP A 53 5.67 2.84 9.62
C TRP A 53 6.26 4.11 10.20
N LYS A 54 5.76 5.25 9.74
CA LYS A 54 6.05 6.56 10.33
C LYS A 54 4.74 7.27 10.67
N TRP A 55 4.66 7.86 11.85
CA TRP A 55 3.54 8.70 12.27
C TRP A 55 4.02 10.15 12.37
N ILE A 56 3.51 11.03 11.51
CA ILE A 56 3.78 12.48 11.58
C ILE A 56 2.44 13.20 11.81
N VAL A 57 1.59 13.18 10.80
CA VAL A 57 0.18 13.66 10.85
C VAL A 57 -0.77 12.52 10.52
N PHE A 58 -0.36 11.64 9.60
CA PHE A 58 -1.08 10.43 9.20
C PHE A 58 -0.17 9.20 9.36
N PRO A 59 -0.75 7.99 9.49
CA PRO A 59 0.00 6.74 9.40
C PRO A 59 0.54 6.51 7.99
N ILE A 60 1.85 6.68 7.81
CA ILE A 60 2.53 6.42 6.55
C ILE A 60 3.20 5.06 6.62
N ALA A 61 2.78 4.14 5.76
CA ALA A 61 3.47 2.89 5.48
C ALA A 61 4.45 3.09 4.32
N THR A 62 5.69 2.67 4.50
CA THR A 62 6.66 2.53 3.41
C THR A 62 6.84 1.06 3.13
N VAL A 63 6.39 0.62 1.96
CA VAL A 63 6.56 -0.74 1.45
C VAL A 63 7.89 -0.78 0.71
N ASN A 64 8.81 -1.60 1.22
CA ASN A 64 10.12 -1.82 0.65
C ASN A 64 10.10 -3.12 -0.15
N MET A 65 10.37 -3.05 -1.44
CA MET A 65 10.37 -4.19 -2.34
C MET A 65 11.77 -4.81 -2.43
N LYS A 66 11.85 -6.12 -2.71
CA LYS A 66 13.13 -6.83 -2.88
C LYS A 66 14.01 -6.25 -4.00
N ASN A 67 13.40 -5.69 -5.04
CA ASN A 67 14.09 -5.02 -6.14
C ASN A 67 14.63 -3.61 -5.78
N GLY A 68 14.40 -3.13 -4.55
CA GLY A 68 14.82 -1.80 -4.07
C GLY A 68 13.81 -0.67 -4.31
N GLU A 69 12.67 -0.95 -4.97
CA GLU A 69 11.61 0.05 -5.11
C GLU A 69 10.92 0.34 -3.76
N LEU A 70 10.55 1.61 -3.56
CA LEU A 70 9.89 2.08 -2.36
C LEU A 70 8.54 2.71 -2.69
N TYR A 71 7.48 2.22 -2.05
CA TYR A 71 6.14 2.75 -2.20
C TYR A 71 5.61 3.26 -0.88
N LYS A 72 5.24 4.54 -0.83
CA LYS A 72 4.73 5.19 0.38
C LYS A 72 3.21 5.32 0.28
N PHE A 73 2.51 4.83 1.29
CA PHE A 73 1.07 4.92 1.39
C PHE A 73 0.66 5.55 2.71
N ILE A 74 -0.32 6.44 2.69
CA ILE A 74 -1.13 6.70 3.87
C ILE A 74 -2.15 5.56 3.96
N ILE A 75 -2.15 4.80 5.05
CA ILE A 75 -3.10 3.69 5.25
C ILE A 75 -3.89 3.94 6.53
N PHE A 76 -5.19 4.20 6.38
CA PHE A 76 -6.07 4.38 7.53
C PHE A 76 -6.33 3.04 8.24
N ASN A 77 -6.52 3.09 9.56
CA ASN A 77 -6.71 1.92 10.40
C ASN A 77 -5.49 0.96 10.41
N LYS A 78 -4.31 1.50 10.75
CA LYS A 78 -3.03 0.79 10.84
C LYS A 78 -3.14 -0.54 11.59
N SER A 79 -3.79 -0.57 12.76
CA SER A 79 -3.88 -1.79 13.58
C SER A 79 -4.61 -2.92 12.85
N ARG A 80 -5.72 -2.60 12.17
CA ARG A 80 -6.44 -3.59 11.35
C ARG A 80 -5.58 -4.04 10.17
N PHE A 81 -4.89 -3.11 9.50
CA PHE A 81 -4.01 -3.47 8.39
C PHE A 81 -2.90 -4.42 8.84
N ALA A 82 -2.18 -4.09 9.91
CA ALA A 82 -1.08 -4.88 10.44
C ALA A 82 -1.50 -6.31 10.79
N LYS A 83 -2.68 -6.47 11.43
CA LYS A 83 -3.26 -7.78 11.73
C LYS A 83 -3.40 -8.66 10.48
N TRP A 84 -4.06 -8.13 9.45
CA TRP A 84 -4.31 -8.91 8.22
C TRP A 84 -3.06 -9.08 7.37
N PHE A 85 -2.14 -8.11 7.40
CA PHE A 85 -0.86 -8.24 6.69
C PHE A 85 -0.03 -9.38 7.29
N GLN A 86 0.04 -9.48 8.61
CA GLN A 86 0.70 -10.59 9.28
C GLN A 86 0.02 -11.95 8.99
N GLU A 87 -1.30 -11.97 8.85
CA GLU A 87 -2.05 -13.20 8.52
C GLU A 87 -1.77 -13.67 7.08
N TYR A 88 -1.65 -12.74 6.13
CA TYR A 88 -1.48 -13.04 4.70
C TYR A 88 -0.03 -13.15 4.23
N SER A 89 0.93 -12.68 5.03
CA SER A 89 2.37 -12.80 4.74
C SER A 89 3.00 -14.09 5.27
N ARG A 90 2.18 -15.00 5.80
CA ARG A 90 2.60 -16.34 6.24
C ARG A 90 2.86 -17.26 5.06
#